data_AF-A0A1V5N1Y5-F1
#
_entry.id   AF-A0A1V5N1Y5-F1
#
_cell.length_a   1.000
_cell.length_b   1.000
_cell.length_c   1.000
_cell.angle_alpha   90.00
_cell.angle_beta   90.00
_cell.angle_gamma   90.00
#
_symmetry.space_group_name_H-M   'P 1'
#
loop_
_entity.id
_entity.type
_entity.pdbx_description
1 polymer ?
#
loop_
_entity_poly.entity_id
_entity_poly.type
_entity_poly.pdbx_seq_one_letter_code
_entity_poly.pdbx_strand_id
1 'polypeptide(L)'
;MWDSLLREETTPEDIFDQEQEKVLVRETVDKMPDHLREILILAYFQQMPYKEMSDILALPLGTVKSRLHAAVKYFAKLYHEVSAEKTD
;
A
#
# COMPACT_ATOMS: atom_id res chain seq x y z
N MET A 1 -32.70 -18.80 8.33
CA MET A 1 -32.25 -20.22 8.32
C MET A 1 -31.48 -20.61 7.05
N TRP A 2 -31.26 -19.70 6.09
CA TRP A 2 -30.21 -19.83 5.06
C TRP A 2 -28.99 -18.92 5.34
N ASP A 3 -29.12 -17.96 6.27
CA ASP A 3 -28.05 -17.05 6.72
C ASP A 3 -26.78 -17.74 7.25
N SER A 4 -26.86 -19.01 7.64
CA SER A 4 -25.71 -19.72 8.22
C SER A 4 -24.83 -20.40 7.17
N LEU A 5 -25.26 -20.50 5.90
CA LEU A 5 -24.54 -21.20 4.83
C LEU A 5 -23.71 -20.27 3.92
N LEU A 6 -23.71 -18.95 4.19
CA LEU A 6 -22.91 -17.95 3.46
C LEU A 6 -21.84 -17.29 4.33
N ARG A 7 -21.46 -17.92 5.46
CA ARG A 7 -20.19 -17.57 6.08
C ARG A 7 -19.11 -18.17 5.21
N GLU A 8 -18.50 -17.36 4.35
CA GLU A 8 -17.17 -17.65 3.84
C GLU A 8 -16.26 -17.74 5.08
N GLU A 9 -16.09 -18.96 5.61
CA GLU A 9 -15.10 -19.21 6.64
C GLU A 9 -13.74 -19.04 5.98
N THR A 10 -13.01 -17.99 6.37
CA THR A 10 -11.63 -17.77 5.94
C THR A 10 -10.81 -19.02 6.24
N THR A 11 -10.30 -19.65 5.19
CA THR A 11 -9.54 -20.89 5.32
C THR A 11 -8.13 -20.60 5.83
N PRO A 12 -7.42 -21.61 6.41
CA PRO A 12 -6.01 -21.45 6.73
C PRO A 12 -5.14 -21.05 5.54
N GLU A 13 -5.53 -21.44 4.32
CA GLU A 13 -4.86 -21.06 3.07
C GLU A 13 -5.07 -19.59 2.75
N ASP A 14 -6.30 -19.08 2.90
CA ASP A 14 -6.59 -17.65 2.75
C ASP A 14 -5.81 -16.79 3.76
N ILE A 15 -5.65 -17.27 5.02
CA ILE A 15 -4.86 -16.57 6.03
C ILE A 15 -3.37 -16.54 5.64
N PHE A 16 -2.86 -17.65 5.11
CA PHE A 16 -1.47 -17.74 4.67
C PHE A 16 -1.21 -16.77 3.50
N ASP A 17 -2.09 -16.75 2.50
CA ASP A 17 -1.99 -15.86 1.35
C ASP A 17 -2.04 -14.38 1.75
N GLN A 18 -2.94 -14.03 2.67
CA GLN A 18 -3.01 -12.67 3.23
C GLN A 18 -1.73 -12.27 3.96
N GLU A 19 -1.11 -13.19 4.69
CA GLU A 19 0.13 -12.90 5.42
C GLU A 19 1.31 -12.75 4.45
N GLN A 20 1.36 -13.56 3.39
CA GLN A 20 2.35 -13.38 2.31
C GLN A 20 2.15 -12.03 1.60
N GLU A 21 0.91 -11.65 1.29
CA GLU A 21 0.62 -10.37 0.66
C GLU A 21 1.09 -9.20 1.54
N LYS A 22 0.81 -9.23 2.86
CA LYS A 22 1.30 -8.20 3.79
C LYS A 22 2.83 -8.10 3.81
N VAL A 23 3.52 -9.24 3.76
CA VAL A 23 5.00 -9.26 3.70
C VAL A 23 5.49 -8.59 2.42
N LEU A 24 4.90 -8.93 1.27
CA LEU A 24 5.26 -8.33 -0.02
C LEU A 24 4.98 -6.82 -0.04
N VAL A 25 3.84 -6.38 0.47
CA VAL A 25 3.50 -4.95 0.59
C VAL A 25 4.53 -4.23 1.46
N ARG A 26 4.87 -4.78 2.63
CA ARG A 26 5.84 -4.17 3.53
C ARG A 26 7.23 -4.06 2.90
N GLU A 27 7.74 -5.14 2.32
CA GLU A 27 9.04 -5.14 1.63
C GLU A 27 9.07 -4.15 0.46
N THR A 28 7.97 -4.06 -0.29
CA THR A 28 7.82 -3.10 -1.38
C THR A 28 7.91 -1.67 -0.85
N VAL A 29 7.13 -1.32 0.18
CA VAL A 29 7.17 0.01 0.81
C VAL A 29 8.57 0.32 1.36
N ASP A 30 9.23 -0.64 2.01
CA ASP A 30 10.55 -0.46 2.62
C ASP A 30 11.66 -0.17 1.58
N LYS A 31 11.52 -0.71 0.36
CA LYS A 31 12.41 -0.48 -0.78
C LYS A 31 12.11 0.83 -1.55
N MET A 32 11.03 1.56 -1.23
CA MET A 32 10.70 2.83 -1.91
C MET A 32 11.62 3.98 -1.45
N PRO A 33 11.92 4.96 -2.35
CA PRO A 33 12.55 6.22 -1.95
C PRO A 33 11.74 6.94 -0.88
N ASP A 34 12.42 7.53 0.12
CA ASP A 34 11.80 8.12 1.31
C ASP A 34 10.64 9.07 1.00
N HIS A 35 10.84 9.98 0.06
CA HIS A 35 9.83 10.98 -0.31
C HIS A 35 8.57 10.38 -0.97
N LEU A 36 8.68 9.21 -1.62
CA LEU A 36 7.53 8.50 -2.19
C LEU A 36 6.88 7.60 -1.14
N ARG A 37 7.67 6.95 -0.29
CA ARG A 37 7.19 6.16 0.85
C ARG A 37 6.36 7.02 1.81
N GLU A 38 6.92 8.15 2.24
CA GLU A 38 6.30 9.04 3.22
C GLU A 38 4.92 9.51 2.75
N ILE A 39 4.81 9.97 1.50
CA ILE A 39 3.54 10.46 0.97
C ILE A 39 2.51 9.35 0.81
N LEU A 40 2.95 8.13 0.47
CA LEU A 40 2.07 6.96 0.36
C LEU A 40 1.55 6.53 1.73
N ILE A 41 2.42 6.52 2.75
CA ILE A 41 2.06 6.19 4.14
C ILE A 41 1.01 7.16 4.67
N LEU A 42 1.25 8.47 4.50
CA LEU A 42 0.31 9.49 4.94
C LEU A 42 -1.06 9.34 4.24
N ALA A 43 -1.07 9.10 2.93
CA ALA A 43 -2.32 8.98 2.18
C ALA A 43 -3.12 7.71 2.50
N TYR A 44 -2.47 6.55 2.54
CA TYR A 44 -3.15 5.25 2.59
C TYR A 44 -3.23 4.65 4.00
N PHE A 45 -2.18 4.78 4.80
CA PHE A 45 -2.12 4.18 6.13
C PHE A 45 -2.67 5.13 7.19
N GLN A 46 -2.38 6.43 7.06
CA GLN A 46 -2.91 7.47 7.97
C GLN A 46 -4.21 8.10 7.47
N GLN A 47 -4.65 7.77 6.24
CA GLN A 47 -5.85 8.33 5.60
C GLN A 47 -5.89 9.87 5.67
N MET A 48 -4.72 10.50 5.57
CA MET A 48 -4.57 11.93 5.78
C MET A 48 -5.09 12.71 4.56
N PRO A 49 -5.91 13.76 4.74
CA PRO A 49 -6.34 14.63 3.65
C PRO A 49 -5.15 15.33 2.98
N TYR A 50 -5.20 15.49 1.66
CA TYR A 50 -4.10 16.10 0.89
C TYR A 50 -3.74 17.53 1.35
N LYS A 51 -4.71 18.26 1.92
CA LYS A 51 -4.46 19.60 2.46
C LYS A 51 -3.60 19.54 3.72
N GLU A 52 -3.86 18.62 4.64
CA GLU A 52 -3.05 18.41 5.85
C GLU A 52 -1.65 17.91 5.48
N MET A 53 -1.55 17.01 4.50
CA MET A 53 -0.25 16.56 3.97
C MET A 53 0.55 17.73 3.37
N SER A 54 -0.11 18.63 2.65
CA SER A 54 0.49 19.84 2.07
C SER A 54 1.08 20.72 3.18
N ASP A 55 0.35 20.89 4.28
CA ASP A 55 0.75 21.74 5.39
C ASP A 55 1.90 21.09 6.21
N ILE A 56 1.80 19.79 6.53
CA ILE A 56 2.82 19.05 7.32
C ILE A 56 4.14 18.89 6.55
N LEU A 57 4.07 18.59 5.25
CA LEU A 57 5.26 18.40 4.42
C LEU A 57 5.84 19.73 3.91
N ALA A 58 5.15 20.86 4.14
CA ALA A 58 5.47 22.16 3.58
C ALA A 58 5.61 22.13 2.04
N LEU A 59 4.69 21.43 1.37
CA LEU A 59 4.65 21.26 -0.09
C LEU A 59 3.39 21.89 -0.68
N PRO A 60 3.42 22.46 -1.90
CA PRO A 60 2.20 22.84 -2.60
C PRO A 60 1.26 21.65 -2.80
N LEU A 61 -0.06 21.89 -2.73
CA LEU A 61 -1.08 20.85 -2.93
C LEU A 61 -0.93 20.12 -4.27
N GLY A 62 -0.50 20.82 -5.33
CA GLY A 62 -0.18 20.21 -6.62
C GLY A 62 0.99 19.23 -6.56
N THR A 63 2.02 19.55 -5.77
CA THR A 63 3.18 18.68 -5.52
C THR A 63 2.80 17.46 -4.70
N VAL A 64 1.90 17.60 -3.71
CA VAL A 64 1.36 16.46 -2.96
C VAL A 64 0.68 15.47 -3.92
N LYS A 65 -0.23 15.97 -4.77
CA LYS A 65 -0.95 15.13 -5.74
C LYS A 65 0.00 14.46 -6.74
N SER A 66 0.94 15.21 -7.32
CA SER A 66 1.86 14.65 -8.31
C SER A 66 2.85 13.66 -7.70
N ARG A 67 3.35 13.93 -6.49
CA ARG A 67 4.24 13.01 -5.77
C ARG A 67 3.51 11.75 -5.31
N LEU A 68 2.26 11.85 -4.88
CA LEU A 68 1.44 10.67 -4.53
C LEU A 68 1.18 9.80 -5.76
N HIS A 69 0.84 10.41 -6.89
CA HIS A 69 0.69 9.68 -8.16
C HIS A 69 1.99 8.97 -8.56
N ALA A 70 3.14 9.64 -8.43
CA ALA A 70 4.45 9.02 -8.67
C ALA A 70 4.72 7.86 -7.69
N ALA A 71 4.36 8.02 -6.42
CA ALA A 71 4.51 7.00 -5.39
C ALA A 71 3.70 5.75 -5.70
N VAL A 72 2.42 5.88 -6.08
CA VAL A 72 1.56 4.75 -6.46
C VAL A 72 2.11 4.02 -7.68
N LYS A 73 2.55 4.76 -8.71
CA LYS A 73 3.17 4.15 -9.90
C LYS A 73 4.47 3.42 -9.57
N TYR A 74 5.29 4.00 -8.71
CA TYR A 74 6.54 3.39 -8.25
C TYR A 74 6.28 2.13 -7.44
N PHE A 75 5.33 2.18 -6.49
CA PHE A 75 4.89 1.04 -5.70
C PHE A 75 4.44 -0.11 -6.61
N ALA A 76 3.55 0.14 -7.57
CA ALA A 76 3.05 -0.90 -8.46
C ALA A 76 4.18 -1.58 -9.25
N LYS A 77 5.12 -0.79 -9.79
CA LYS A 77 6.30 -1.33 -10.49
C LYS A 77 7.12 -2.23 -9.57
N LEU A 78 7.47 -1.72 -8.38
CA LEU A 78 8.34 -2.43 -7.45
C LEU A 78 7.64 -3.67 -6.85
N TYR A 79 6.33 -3.61 -6.61
CA TYR A 79 5.55 -4.75 -6.12
C TYR A 79 5.62 -5.93 -7.09
N HIS A 80 5.51 -5.67 -8.40
CA HIS A 80 5.69 -6.71 -9.41
C HIS A 80 7.07 -7.34 -9.36
N GLU A 81 8.13 -6.54 -9.20
CA GLU A 81 9.51 -7.04 -9.07
C GLU A 81 9.67 -7.91 -7.81
N VAL A 82 9.20 -7.42 -6.64
CA VAL A 82 9.29 -8.14 -5.36
C VAL A 82 8.46 -9.43 -5.37
N SER A 83 7.27 -9.42 -5.98
CA SER A 83 6.42 -10.62 -6.08
C SER A 83 7.02 -11.70 -6.99
N ALA A 84 7.75 -11.29 -8.04
CA ALA A 84 8.42 -12.23 -8.94
C ALA A 84 9.62 -12.91 -8.27
N GLU A 85 10.41 -12.15 -7.50
CA GLU A 85 11.58 -12.68 -6.76
C GLU A 85 11.24 -13.78 -5.73
N LYS A 86 10.00 -13.84 -5.24
CA LYS A 86 9.56 -14.84 -4.24
C LYS A 86 8.82 -16.05 -4.83
N THR A 87 8.58 -16.04 -6.14
CA THR A 87 7.93 -17.17 -6.82
C THR A 87 8.94 -18.22 -7.29
N ASP A 88 10.24 -17.89 -7.29
CA ASP A 88 11.37 -18.78 -7.58
C ASP A 88 11.99 -19.40 -6.30
#